data_AF-A0A841HY32-F1
#
_entry.id   AF-A0A841HY32-F1
#
_cell.length_a   1.000
_cell.length_b   1.000
_cell.length_c   1.000
_cell.angle_alpha   90.00
_cell.angle_beta   90.00
_cell.angle_gamma   90.00
#
_symmetry.space_group_name_H-M   'P 1'
#
loop_
_entity.id
_entity.type
_entity.pdbx_description
1 polymer ?
#
loop_
_entity_poly.entity_id
_entity_poly.type
_entity_poly.pdbx_seq_one_letter_code
_entity_poly.pdbx_strand_id
1 'polypeptide(L)'
;MRGLLLLLVVALAALYFTIGIRVGYVSEMPTWLFNAQGSNSYAKMVSDTATPVEVSGSCDGRSGRMTLTLRYPNGQVAGSQACIPGNRRVFLRAGGTPGMYNLRVDLERYTGRVDFTFRQIPPSYQNPSGR
;
A
#
# COMPACT_ATOMS: atom_id res chain seq x y z
N MET A 1 8.19 -15.84 39.69
CA MET A 1 7.00 -15.60 38.82
C MET A 1 6.96 -14.20 38.20
N ARG A 2 7.32 -13.13 38.93
CA ARG A 2 7.27 -11.73 38.44
C ARG A 2 8.20 -11.41 37.26
N GLY A 3 9.39 -12.02 37.22
CA GLY A 3 10.34 -11.83 36.11
C GLY A 3 9.86 -12.42 34.78
N LEU A 4 9.13 -13.54 34.82
CA LEU A 4 8.62 -14.20 33.62
C LEU A 4 7.53 -13.37 32.94
N LEU A 5 6.68 -12.71 33.72
CA LEU A 5 5.66 -11.78 33.22
C LEU A 5 6.27 -10.53 32.59
N LEU A 6 7.32 -9.96 33.19
CA LEU A 6 8.01 -8.81 32.60
C LEU A 6 8.67 -9.17 31.27
N LEU A 7 9.30 -10.35 31.20
CA LEU A 7 9.93 -10.84 29.97
C LEU A 7 8.89 -11.10 28.88
N LEU A 8 7.70 -11.61 29.25
CA LEU A 8 6.57 -11.78 28.33
C LEU A 8 6.05 -10.44 27.79
N VAL A 9 5.90 -9.42 28.64
CA VAL A 9 5.45 -8.09 28.22
C VAL A 9 6.47 -7.42 27.29
N VAL A 10 7.77 -7.54 27.61
CA VAL A 10 8.84 -7.02 26.74
C VAL A 10 8.89 -7.78 25.42
N ALA A 11 8.72 -9.11 25.44
CA ALA A 11 8.65 -9.91 24.22
C ALA A 11 7.43 -9.54 23.37
N LEU A 12 6.25 -9.37 23.95
CA LEU A 12 5.05 -8.92 23.26
C LEU A 12 5.21 -7.51 22.68
N ALA A 13 5.83 -6.59 23.42
CA ALA A 13 6.12 -5.25 22.93
C ALA A 13 7.14 -5.29 21.78
N ALA A 14 8.22 -6.05 21.92
CA ALA A 14 9.22 -6.24 20.88
C ALA A 14 8.60 -6.89 19.62
N LEU A 15 7.73 -7.87 19.79
CA LEU A 15 7.03 -8.57 18.71
C LEU A 15 5.99 -7.66 18.04
N TYR A 16 5.32 -6.80 18.79
CA TYR A 16 4.47 -5.72 18.26
C TYR A 16 5.28 -4.73 17.40
N PHE A 17 6.45 -4.29 17.89
CA PHE A 17 7.31 -3.35 17.17
C PHE A 17 8.06 -3.97 15.97
N THR A 18 8.41 -5.25 16.02
CA THR A 18 9.19 -5.92 14.97
C THR A 18 8.32 -6.59 13.92
N ILE A 19 7.20 -7.20 14.31
CA ILE A 19 6.34 -7.94 13.38
C ILE A 19 5.26 -7.05 12.80
N GLY A 20 4.91 -5.93 13.47
CA GLY A 20 4.01 -4.91 12.94
C GLY A 20 2.86 -5.53 12.17
N ILE A 21 2.18 -6.50 12.83
CA ILE A 21 1.19 -7.44 12.29
C ILE A 21 0.91 -7.18 10.80
N ARG A 22 1.76 -7.72 9.93
CA ARG A 22 1.50 -7.78 8.49
C ARG A 22 0.46 -8.87 8.24
N VAL A 23 -0.71 -8.74 8.84
CA VAL A 23 -1.87 -9.50 8.38
C VAL A 23 -2.29 -8.79 7.11
N GLY A 24 -1.81 -9.37 6.00
CA GLY A 24 -2.11 -8.93 4.66
C GLY A 24 -3.61 -9.04 4.41
N TYR A 25 -4.33 -7.99 4.74
CA TYR A 25 -5.47 -7.53 3.98
C TYR A 25 -5.20 -6.05 3.76
N VAL A 26 -5.30 -5.62 2.51
CA VAL A 26 -5.47 -4.20 2.19
C VAL A 26 -6.75 -3.80 2.92
N SER A 27 -6.62 -3.34 4.17
CA SER A 27 -7.78 -2.90 4.90
C SER A 27 -8.19 -1.59 4.25
N GLU A 28 -9.47 -1.49 3.93
CA GLU A 28 -10.16 -0.25 3.55
C GLU A 28 -10.17 0.76 4.74
N MET A 29 -9.21 0.63 5.66
CA MET A 29 -9.12 1.36 6.89
C MET A 29 -7.85 2.22 6.87
N PRO A 30 -7.97 3.50 7.25
CA PRO A 30 -6.82 4.38 7.35
C PRO A 30 -5.79 3.82 8.33
N THR A 31 -4.56 3.65 7.84
CA THR A 31 -3.43 3.14 8.60
C THR A 31 -2.59 4.32 9.11
N TRP A 32 -2.35 4.34 10.41
CA TRP A 32 -1.44 5.30 11.03
C TRP A 32 -0.04 4.69 11.14
N LEU A 33 0.95 5.40 10.60
CA LEU A 33 2.35 4.99 10.60
C LEU A 33 3.16 5.96 11.47
N PHE A 34 4.02 5.43 12.31
CA PHE A 34 4.92 6.19 13.16
C PHE A 34 6.37 5.76 12.94
N ASN A 35 7.19 6.67 12.40
CA ASN A 35 8.58 6.40 12.03
C ASN A 35 8.77 5.09 11.24
N ALA A 36 7.86 4.82 10.31
CA ALA A 36 7.83 3.58 9.56
C ALA A 36 8.97 3.55 8.52
N GLN A 37 9.60 2.39 8.37
CA GLN A 37 10.73 2.19 7.47
C GLN A 37 10.68 0.83 6.79
N GLY A 38 11.26 0.73 5.59
CA GLY A 38 11.36 -0.50 4.82
C GLY A 38 10.49 -0.49 3.57
N SER A 39 10.32 -1.66 2.95
CA SER A 39 9.55 -1.80 1.70
C SER A 39 8.48 -2.86 1.80
N ASN A 40 7.30 -2.57 1.24
CA ASN A 40 6.20 -3.51 1.10
C ASN A 40 5.94 -3.72 -0.39
N SER A 41 5.55 -4.94 -0.77
CA SER A 41 5.13 -5.23 -2.13
C SER A 41 3.80 -5.96 -2.12
N TYR A 42 2.90 -5.52 -2.99
CA TYR A 42 1.57 -6.08 -3.17
C TYR A 42 1.44 -6.47 -4.63
N ALA A 43 1.09 -7.73 -4.87
CA ALA A 43 0.97 -8.28 -6.21
C ALA A 43 -0.51 -8.52 -6.54
N LYS A 44 -0.89 -8.30 -7.81
CA LYS A 44 -2.26 -8.52 -8.27
C LYS A 44 -2.26 -9.12 -9.67
N MET A 45 -2.83 -10.32 -9.80
CA MET A 45 -2.90 -11.08 -11.05
C MET A 45 -4.06 -10.58 -11.91
N VAL A 46 -3.76 -10.04 -13.08
CA VAL A 46 -4.75 -9.61 -14.08
C VAL A 46 -4.80 -10.62 -15.20
N SER A 47 -5.97 -11.23 -15.42
CA SER A 47 -6.15 -12.24 -16.48
C SER A 47 -6.54 -11.66 -17.83
N ASP A 48 -7.09 -10.44 -17.88
CA ASP A 48 -7.59 -9.80 -19.09
C ASP A 48 -7.00 -8.39 -19.28
N THR A 49 -6.58 -8.10 -20.52
CA THR A 49 -6.21 -6.77 -21.02
C THR A 49 -7.22 -5.65 -20.75
N ALA A 50 -8.53 -5.96 -20.71
CA ALA A 50 -9.59 -4.98 -20.52
C ALA A 50 -9.75 -4.49 -19.07
N THR A 51 -9.11 -5.17 -18.11
CA THR A 51 -9.21 -4.85 -16.67
C THR A 51 -7.97 -4.13 -16.16
N PRO A 52 -7.96 -2.79 -16.09
CA PRO A 52 -6.86 -2.06 -15.51
C PRO A 52 -6.84 -2.24 -13.99
N VAL A 53 -5.66 -2.09 -13.42
CA VAL A 53 -5.43 -1.99 -11.99
C VAL A 53 -5.26 -0.53 -11.60
N GLU A 54 -5.85 -0.17 -10.47
CA GLU A 54 -5.84 1.17 -9.91
C GLU A 54 -5.38 1.13 -8.45
N VAL A 55 -4.55 2.11 -8.11
CA VAL A 55 -4.18 2.47 -6.74
C VAL A 55 -4.75 3.85 -6.48
N SER A 56 -5.76 3.93 -5.62
CA SER A 56 -6.44 5.19 -5.31
C SER A 56 -6.48 5.41 -3.80
N GLY A 57 -6.34 6.66 -3.37
CA GLY A 57 -6.42 6.98 -1.95
C GLY A 57 -5.88 8.36 -1.59
N SER A 58 -5.44 8.50 -0.35
CA SER A 58 -4.79 9.69 0.17
C SER A 58 -3.75 9.35 1.22
N CYS A 59 -2.84 10.29 1.44
CA CYS A 59 -1.89 10.24 2.53
C CYS A 59 -1.76 11.63 3.14
N ASP A 60 -1.64 11.68 4.45
CA ASP A 60 -1.40 12.87 5.24
C ASP A 60 -0.10 12.70 6.01
N GLY A 61 0.99 13.15 5.40
CA GLY A 61 2.34 13.03 5.95
C GLY A 61 2.64 14.11 6.98
N ARG A 62 3.28 13.74 8.08
CA ARG A 62 3.85 14.67 9.07
C ARG A 62 5.37 14.78 8.94
N SER A 63 6.05 13.67 8.69
CA SER A 63 7.51 13.63 8.50
C SER A 63 7.93 12.40 7.69
N GLY A 64 9.17 12.42 7.20
CA GLY A 64 9.73 11.35 6.36
C GLY A 64 9.11 11.29 4.97
N ARG A 65 9.28 10.16 4.29
CA ARG A 65 8.79 9.95 2.92
C ARG A 65 8.22 8.55 2.74
N MET A 66 7.08 8.46 2.06
CA MET A 66 6.55 7.22 1.52
C MET A 66 6.48 7.33 -0.01
N THR A 67 6.92 6.32 -0.74
CA THR A 67 6.84 6.28 -2.21
C THR A 67 6.03 5.07 -2.63
N LEU A 68 4.95 5.29 -3.36
CA LEU A 68 4.19 4.24 -4.04
C LEU A 68 4.72 4.12 -5.47
N THR A 69 5.01 2.91 -5.93
CA THR A 69 5.46 2.62 -7.29
C THR A 69 4.68 1.45 -7.86
N LEU A 70 3.86 1.70 -8.87
CA LEU A 70 3.13 0.67 -9.60
C LEU A 70 3.96 0.20 -10.79
N ARG A 71 4.10 -1.11 -10.96
CA ARG A 71 4.84 -1.75 -12.04
C ARG A 71 3.96 -2.70 -12.84
N TYR A 72 4.19 -2.71 -14.15
CA TYR A 72 3.65 -3.67 -15.10
C TYR A 72 4.23 -5.08 -14.87
N PRO A 73 3.62 -6.13 -15.44
CA PRO A 73 4.13 -7.50 -15.38
C PRO A 73 5.56 -7.67 -15.93
N ASN A 74 5.95 -6.84 -16.89
CA ASN A 74 7.30 -6.80 -17.45
C ASN A 74 8.33 -6.07 -16.55
N GLY A 75 7.92 -5.60 -15.37
CA GLY A 75 8.76 -4.87 -14.42
C GLY A 75 8.90 -3.37 -14.69
N GLN A 76 8.39 -2.85 -15.81
CA GLN A 76 8.41 -1.41 -16.10
C GLN A 76 7.53 -0.64 -15.12
N VAL A 77 7.96 0.57 -14.76
CA VAL A 77 7.19 1.45 -13.88
C VAL A 77 6.02 2.04 -14.67
N ALA A 78 4.80 1.75 -14.24
CA ALA A 78 3.58 2.35 -14.77
C ALA A 78 3.36 3.76 -14.19
N GLY A 79 3.71 3.95 -12.92
CA GLY A 79 3.61 5.24 -12.27
C GLY A 79 4.14 5.21 -10.84
N SER A 80 4.48 6.38 -10.31
CA SER A 80 4.92 6.52 -8.93
C SER A 80 4.42 7.82 -8.30
N GLN A 81 4.08 7.75 -7.02
CA GLN A 81 3.59 8.89 -6.23
C GLN A 81 4.36 8.94 -4.91
N ALA A 82 4.91 10.10 -4.58
CA ALA A 82 5.51 10.35 -3.28
C ALA A 82 4.51 11.03 -2.32
N CYS A 83 4.45 10.51 -1.11
CA CYS A 83 3.78 11.05 0.05
C CYS A 83 4.84 11.63 0.99
N ILE A 84 5.02 12.94 0.86
CA ILE A 84 5.87 13.78 1.71
C ILE A 84 4.97 14.54 2.72
N PRO A 85 5.52 15.34 3.66
CA PRO A 85 4.70 16.10 4.58
C PRO A 85 3.60 16.93 3.87
N GLY A 86 2.39 16.88 4.43
CA GLY A 86 1.16 17.43 3.87
C GLY A 86 0.18 16.37 3.34
N ASN A 87 -1.01 16.83 2.97
CA ASN A 87 -2.06 15.99 2.39
C ASN A 87 -1.85 15.83 0.88
N ARG A 88 -1.84 14.58 0.40
CA ARG A 88 -1.75 14.25 -1.02
C ARG A 88 -2.78 13.19 -1.37
N ARG A 89 -3.44 13.36 -2.52
CA ARG A 89 -4.21 12.27 -3.14
C ARG A 89 -3.27 11.38 -3.93
N VAL A 90 -3.57 10.09 -3.93
CA VAL A 90 -2.84 9.06 -4.67
C VAL A 90 -3.77 8.53 -5.75
N PHE A 91 -3.30 8.53 -6.99
CA PHE A 91 -3.97 7.89 -8.11
C PHE A 91 -2.93 7.35 -9.09
N LEU A 92 -2.78 6.03 -9.15
CA LEU A 92 -1.95 5.33 -10.12
C LEU A 92 -2.81 4.32 -10.86
N ARG A 93 -2.70 4.25 -12.18
CA ARG A 93 -3.46 3.31 -13.00
C ARG A 93 -2.52 2.63 -13.99
N ALA A 94 -2.67 1.33 -14.15
CA ALA A 94 -1.94 0.53 -15.13
C ALA A 94 -2.87 -0.49 -15.75
N GLY A 95 -2.76 -0.74 -17.05
CA GLY A 95 -3.59 -1.72 -17.76
C GLY A 95 -3.02 -2.03 -19.14
N GLY A 96 -3.71 -2.86 -19.91
CA GLY A 96 -3.30 -3.22 -21.26
C GLY A 96 -2.32 -4.39 -21.36
N THR A 97 -1.97 -5.05 -20.26
CA THR A 97 -1.15 -6.28 -20.29
C THR A 97 -1.60 -7.26 -19.23
N PRO A 98 -1.94 -8.52 -19.57
CA PRO A 98 -2.22 -9.55 -18.58
C PRO A 98 -0.95 -9.94 -17.81
N GLY A 99 -1.11 -10.34 -16.55
CA GLY A 99 -0.03 -10.82 -15.71
C GLY A 99 -0.01 -10.19 -14.31
N MET A 100 1.12 -10.37 -13.63
CA MET A 100 1.31 -9.95 -12.24
C MET A 100 1.73 -8.48 -12.15
N TYR A 101 0.81 -7.60 -11.79
CA TYR A 101 1.13 -6.22 -11.44
C TYR A 101 1.69 -6.14 -10.03
N ASN A 102 2.67 -5.28 -9.82
CA ASN A 102 3.31 -5.10 -8.53
C ASN A 102 3.22 -3.64 -8.07
N LEU A 103 2.59 -3.41 -6.93
CA LEU A 103 2.69 -2.15 -6.19
C LEU A 103 3.79 -2.30 -5.14
N ARG A 104 4.79 -1.44 -5.19
CA ARG A 104 5.82 -1.30 -4.15
C ARG A 104 5.56 -0.05 -3.34
N VAL A 105 5.69 -0.16 -2.03
CA VAL A 105 5.58 0.96 -1.08
C VAL A 105 6.89 1.02 -0.31
N ASP A 106 7.69 2.04 -0.58
CA ASP A 106 8.96 2.28 0.11
C ASP A 106 8.77 3.38 1.16
N LEU A 107 9.20 3.13 2.39
CA LEU A 107 9.03 3.97 3.57
C LEU A 107 10.40 4.39 4.11
N GLU A 108 10.59 5.69 4.27
CA GLU A 108 11.80 6.32 4.79
C GLU A 108 11.45 7.20 6.00
N ARG A 109 11.50 6.59 7.20
CA ARG A 109 11.15 7.24 8.48
C ARG A 109 9.79 7.95 8.45
N TYR A 110 8.84 7.38 7.74
CA TYR A 110 7.56 8.01 7.45
C TYR A 110 6.66 8.04 8.68
N THR A 111 6.12 9.21 8.98
CA THR A 111 5.08 9.40 10.01
C THR A 111 3.89 10.09 9.39
N GLY A 112 2.71 9.48 9.49
CA GLY A 112 1.51 10.02 8.86
C GLY A 112 0.35 9.04 8.82
N ARG A 113 -0.77 9.51 8.27
CA ARG A 113 -1.95 8.68 7.98
C ARG A 113 -1.94 8.29 6.51
N VAL A 114 -2.22 7.03 6.22
CA VAL A 114 -2.24 6.50 4.87
C VAL A 114 -3.52 5.73 4.65
N ASP A 115 -4.16 5.96 3.52
CA ASP A 115 -5.39 5.30 3.12
C ASP A 115 -5.34 5.08 1.61
N PHE A 116 -5.05 3.87 1.16
CA PHE A 116 -5.06 3.54 -0.27
C PHE A 116 -5.63 2.15 -0.51
N THR A 117 -6.28 2.01 -1.66
CA THR A 117 -6.81 0.74 -2.14
C THR A 117 -6.11 0.35 -3.42
N PHE A 118 -5.71 -0.93 -3.53
CA PHE A 118 -5.18 -1.52 -4.75
C PHE A 118 -6.21 -2.49 -5.33
N ARG A 119 -6.88 -2.10 -6.41
CA ARG A 119 -8.03 -2.82 -6.97
C ARG A 119 -7.91 -3.01 -8.47
N GLN A 120 -8.50 -4.09 -8.97
CA GLN A 120 -8.82 -4.23 -10.39
C GLN A 120 -10.15 -3.54 -10.64
N ILE A 121 -10.25 -2.83 -11.75
CA ILE A 121 -11.52 -2.23 -12.19
C ILE A 121 -12.17 -3.21 -13.17
N PRO A 122 -13.24 -3.93 -12.77
CA PRO A 122 -13.98 -4.78 -13.70
C PRO A 122 -14.60 -3.93 -14.82
N PRO A 123 -14.76 -4.49 -16.02
CA PRO A 123 -15.22 -3.73 -17.19
C PRO A 123 -16.65 -3.20 -17.01
N SER A 124 -17.47 -3.83 -16.16
CA SER A 124 -18.82 -3.38 -15.80
C SER A 124 -18.87 -2.01 -15.09
N TYR A 125 -17.74 -1.53 -14.54
CA TYR A 125 -17.64 -0.22 -13.89
C TYR A 125 -17.04 0.87 -14.78
N GLN A 126 -16.67 0.55 -16.02
CA GLN A 126 -16.05 1.52 -16.93
C GLN A 126 -17.08 2.37 -17.70
N ASN A 127 -18.38 2.10 -17.58
CA ASN A 127 -19.42 2.83 -18.32
C ASN A 127 -20.70 3.09 -17.49
N PRO A 128 -20.79 4.22 -16.75
CA PRO A 128 -22.07 4.69 -16.21
C PRO A 128 -22.95 5.41 -17.25
N SER A 129 -22.50 5.53 -18.51
CA SER A 129 -23.24 6.18 -19.59
C SER A 129 -23.52 5.22 -20.73
N GLY A 130 -24.40 4.25 -20.48
CA GLY A 130 -25.21 3.71 -21.56
C GLY A 130 -26.06 4.84 -22.13
N ARG A 131 -25.70 5.35 -23.31
CA ARG A 131 -26.64 5.97 -24.24
C ARG A 131 -27.08 4.92 -25.23
#